data_AF-A0A496X6E8-F1
#
_entry.id   AF-A0A496X6E8-F1
#
_cell.length_a   1.000
_cell.length_b   1.000
_cell.length_c   1.000
_cell.angle_alpha   90.00
_cell.angle_beta   90.00
_cell.angle_gamma   90.00
#
_symmetry.space_group_name_H-M   'P 1'
#
loop_
_entity.id
_entity.type
_entity.pdbx_description
1 polymer ?
#
loop_
_entity_poly.entity_id
_entity_poly.type
_entity_poly.pdbx_seq_one_letter_code
_entity_poly.pdbx_strand_id
1 'polypeptide(L)'
;MSFLSVEPLTLMISSRCQDKVEFNGKKQPMTLLRKAMKKKLEEIIVDGNQIFEVWIHEDESVTPGDQNSWDTCMSKSKKADIFLALYNGNAGWSGTSERLGDHVGICHAEFEAAFNKTPSKVRIIQLPTISAKPNSPNERFQKYFQQQGLQATQTTSGEDVIRSAKQAAVSALLDLARAGIGVGSKGSYFAGEALVWTRMDYMQRSNVMTNTAIEFLASRAHGEKATKLENTVILPVDKKKIAFTCHSIPASMSTAAARELVGQPFLRDHNICTKLPKNIRGPVHLIVCQKTVTEAQALRQLGFPDAIVVSAPFGIYVADDIQKIQMVFIASCRDETSTRHHVQRFLQWLTQQGEDRLLAQRARTRRLIGNLMARNV
;
A
#
# COMPACT_ATOMS: atom_id res chain seq x y z
N MET A 1 25.41 7.76 21.90
CA MET A 1 23.93 7.69 21.93
C MET A 1 23.54 6.26 21.61
N SER A 2 22.86 5.59 22.54
CA SER A 2 22.35 4.24 22.31
C SER A 2 21.35 4.28 21.15
N PHE A 3 21.55 3.45 20.12
CA PHE A 3 20.64 3.31 18.97
C PHE A 3 19.27 2.69 19.35
N LEU A 4 19.01 2.43 20.64
CA LEU A 4 17.93 1.57 21.13
C LEU A 4 17.06 2.20 22.22
N SER A 5 16.99 3.53 22.34
CA SER A 5 15.94 4.15 23.18
C SER A 5 14.62 4.14 22.41
N VAL A 6 13.72 3.22 22.75
CA VAL A 6 12.36 3.14 22.18
C VAL A 6 11.42 3.92 23.10
N GLU A 7 10.77 4.95 22.57
CA GLU A 7 9.69 5.63 23.30
C GLU A 7 8.41 4.77 23.23
N PRO A 8 7.68 4.57 24.35
CA PRO A 8 6.42 3.85 24.34
C PRO A 8 5.37 4.55 23.48
N LEU A 9 4.45 3.78 22.90
CA LEU A 9 3.27 4.35 22.23
C LEU A 9 2.32 4.96 23.26
N THR A 10 1.85 6.16 22.97
CA THR A 10 0.90 6.86 23.84
C THR A 10 -0.53 6.35 23.58
N LEU A 11 -1.21 5.91 24.64
CA LEU A 11 -2.59 5.41 24.56
C LEU A 11 -3.49 6.22 25.48
N MET A 12 -4.52 6.85 24.94
CA MET A 12 -5.53 7.55 25.74
C MET A 12 -6.77 6.68 25.94
N ILE A 13 -7.26 6.60 27.18
CA ILE A 13 -8.58 6.00 27.49
C ILE A 13 -9.61 7.11 27.73
N SER A 14 -10.67 7.14 26.95
CA SER A 14 -11.79 8.08 27.08
C SER A 14 -13.08 7.36 27.47
N SER A 15 -13.81 7.93 28.43
CA SER A 15 -15.10 7.44 28.96
C SER A 15 -15.66 8.40 30.01
N ARG A 16 -16.94 8.24 30.37
CA ARG A 16 -17.49 8.93 31.55
C ARG A 16 -17.05 8.25 32.84
N CYS A 17 -16.14 8.88 33.58
CA CYS A 17 -15.54 8.37 34.82
C CYS A 17 -16.52 7.92 35.91
N GLN A 18 -17.65 8.63 36.07
CA GLN A 18 -18.62 8.40 37.15
C GLN A 18 -19.67 7.32 36.84
N ASP A 19 -19.82 6.93 35.58
CA ASP A 19 -20.81 5.92 35.21
C ASP A 19 -20.41 4.56 35.81
N LYS A 20 -21.42 3.72 36.09
CA LYS A 20 -21.19 2.44 36.76
C LYS A 20 -21.15 1.29 35.76
N VAL A 21 -20.24 0.36 36.00
CA VAL A 21 -20.07 -0.89 35.26
C VAL A 21 -19.89 -2.04 36.26
N GLU A 22 -20.30 -3.25 35.88
CA GLU A 22 -20.01 -4.43 36.69
C GLU A 22 -18.51 -4.75 36.60
N PHE A 23 -17.81 -4.71 37.73
CA PHE A 23 -16.38 -4.99 37.82
C PHE A 23 -16.06 -5.59 39.18
N ASN A 24 -15.30 -6.68 39.22
CA ASN A 24 -15.02 -7.48 40.42
C ASN A 24 -16.31 -7.93 41.14
N GLY A 25 -17.32 -8.32 40.36
CA GLY A 25 -18.62 -8.78 40.88
C GLY A 25 -19.47 -7.70 41.56
N LYS A 26 -19.14 -6.41 41.41
CA LYS A 26 -19.89 -5.28 41.99
C LYS A 26 -20.08 -4.16 40.97
N LYS A 27 -21.12 -3.34 41.14
CA LYS A 27 -21.28 -2.10 40.35
C LYS A 27 -20.29 -1.04 40.83
N GLN A 28 -19.27 -0.76 40.04
CA GLN A 28 -18.17 0.17 40.36
C GLN A 28 -18.11 1.32 39.34
N PRO A 29 -17.59 2.51 39.73
CA PRO A 29 -17.40 3.60 38.79
C PRO A 29 -16.33 3.27 37.74
N MET A 30 -16.49 3.77 36.52
CA MET A 30 -15.56 3.55 35.41
C MET A 30 -14.13 3.98 35.74
N THR A 31 -13.93 4.94 36.65
CA THR A 31 -12.58 5.32 37.13
C THR A 31 -11.78 4.12 37.66
N LEU A 32 -12.40 3.20 38.41
CA LEU A 32 -11.69 2.02 38.92
C LEU A 32 -11.30 1.08 37.78
N LEU A 33 -12.19 0.91 36.80
CA LEU A 33 -11.92 0.13 35.61
C LEU A 33 -10.80 0.75 34.76
N ARG A 34 -10.83 2.06 34.52
CA ARG A 34 -9.80 2.80 33.76
C ARG A 34 -8.41 2.66 34.39
N LYS A 35 -8.31 2.80 35.72
CA LYS A 35 -7.06 2.59 36.46
C LYS A 35 -6.56 1.15 36.34
N ALA A 36 -7.45 0.16 36.42
CA ALA A 36 -7.09 -1.24 36.21
C ALA A 36 -6.63 -1.52 34.76
N MET A 37 -7.32 -0.94 33.78
CA MET A 37 -6.93 -1.03 32.36
C MET A 37 -5.57 -0.41 32.10
N LYS A 38 -5.32 0.80 32.60
CA LYS A 38 -4.03 1.49 32.51
C LYS A 38 -2.91 0.57 32.99
N LYS A 39 -3.01 0.08 34.23
CA LYS A 39 -2.03 -0.86 34.80
C LYS A 39 -1.82 -2.09 33.89
N LYS A 40 -2.90 -2.71 33.42
CA LYS A 40 -2.82 -3.92 32.61
C LYS A 40 -2.26 -3.73 31.20
N LEU A 41 -2.39 -2.53 30.64
CA LEU A 41 -1.83 -2.17 29.34
C LEU A 41 -0.36 -1.77 29.47
N GLU A 42 0.02 -1.06 30.54
CA GLU A 42 1.42 -0.70 30.84
C GLU A 42 2.26 -1.92 31.27
N GLU A 43 1.63 -2.97 31.82
CA GLU A 43 2.27 -4.27 32.08
C GLU A 43 2.67 -5.04 30.80
N ILE A 44 2.29 -4.57 29.61
CA ILE A 44 2.69 -5.20 28.33
C ILE A 44 4.13 -4.80 28.01
N ILE A 45 5.04 -5.76 28.22
CA ILE A 45 6.48 -5.61 28.01
C ILE A 45 6.93 -6.55 26.89
N VAL A 46 7.76 -6.05 25.97
CA VAL A 46 8.46 -6.87 24.97
C VAL A 46 9.95 -6.61 25.11
N ASP A 47 10.71 -7.66 25.38
CA ASP A 47 12.17 -7.60 25.58
C ASP A 47 12.60 -6.51 26.58
N GLY A 48 11.92 -6.46 27.73
CA GLY A 48 12.21 -5.46 28.78
C GLY A 48 11.72 -4.04 28.49
N ASN A 49 11.17 -3.76 27.30
CA ASN A 49 10.65 -2.44 26.93
C ASN A 49 9.14 -2.36 27.14
N GLN A 50 8.69 -1.31 27.85
CA GLN A 50 7.28 -0.99 27.98
C GLN A 50 6.74 -0.51 26.63
N ILE A 51 5.65 -1.12 26.17
CA ILE A 51 5.11 -0.82 24.84
C ILE A 51 4.15 0.36 24.85
N PHE A 52 3.35 0.52 25.91
CA PHE A 52 2.32 1.54 25.99
C PHE A 52 2.53 2.44 27.20
N GLU A 53 2.49 3.75 26.99
CA GLU A 53 2.29 4.75 28.04
C GLU A 53 0.80 5.16 28.02
N VAL A 54 0.08 4.86 29.10
CA VAL A 54 -1.37 5.04 29.11
C VAL A 54 -1.74 6.32 29.85
N TRP A 55 -2.46 7.20 29.18
CA TRP A 55 -2.99 8.42 29.78
C TRP A 55 -4.48 8.27 30.12
N ILE A 56 -4.80 8.63 31.36
CA ILE A 56 -6.16 8.79 31.85
C ILE A 56 -6.27 10.15 32.57
N HIS A 57 -7.43 10.79 32.49
CA HIS A 57 -7.64 12.08 33.14
C HIS A 57 -7.42 12.03 34.66
N GLU A 58 -7.68 10.89 35.30
CA GLU A 58 -7.57 10.73 36.75
C GLU A 58 -6.15 10.84 37.33
N ASP A 59 -5.12 10.88 36.49
CA ASP A 59 -3.73 11.09 36.91
C ASP A 59 -3.35 12.59 36.98
N GLU A 60 -4.18 13.46 36.40
CA GLU A 60 -3.94 14.91 36.43
C GLU A 60 -4.33 15.47 37.81
N SER A 61 -3.42 16.21 38.45
CA SER A 61 -3.64 16.85 39.75
C SER A 61 -4.51 18.13 39.66
N VAL A 62 -5.40 18.20 38.68
CA VAL A 62 -6.22 19.39 38.37
C VAL A 62 -7.63 19.18 38.92
N THR A 63 -8.20 20.21 39.52
CA THR A 63 -9.57 20.19 40.04
C THR A 63 -10.56 19.89 38.89
N PRO A 64 -11.51 18.95 39.05
CA PRO A 64 -12.49 18.66 38.01
C PRO A 64 -13.29 19.92 37.64
N GLY A 65 -13.22 20.35 36.38
CA GLY A 65 -14.01 21.47 35.86
C GLY A 65 -13.24 22.71 35.37
N ASP A 66 -11.92 22.77 35.56
CA ASP A 66 -11.11 23.91 35.08
C ASP A 66 -10.94 23.92 33.55
N GLN A 67 -10.86 25.12 32.97
CA GLN A 67 -10.63 25.33 31.52
C GLN A 67 -9.38 24.59 31.01
N ASN A 68 -8.33 24.51 31.83
CA ASN A 68 -7.11 23.74 31.55
C ASN A 68 -7.36 22.23 31.41
N SER A 69 -8.36 21.68 32.09
CA SER A 69 -8.71 20.26 31.99
C SER A 69 -9.30 19.91 30.63
N TRP A 70 -10.11 20.80 30.06
CA TRP A 70 -10.71 20.58 28.74
C TRP A 70 -9.62 20.57 27.66
N ASP A 71 -8.77 21.59 27.63
CA ASP A 71 -7.71 21.71 26.63
C ASP A 71 -6.70 20.57 26.71
N THR A 72 -6.40 20.09 27.92
CA THR A 72 -5.53 18.93 28.14
C THR A 72 -6.13 17.65 27.56
N CYS A 73 -7.40 17.35 27.86
CA CYS A 73 -8.14 16.22 27.27
C CYS A 73 -8.14 16.28 25.74
N MET A 74 -8.38 17.45 25.16
CA MET A 74 -8.42 17.64 23.72
C MET A 74 -7.03 17.49 23.07
N SER A 75 -5.99 18.00 23.72
CA SER A 75 -4.60 17.83 23.29
C SER A 75 -4.19 16.35 23.29
N LYS A 76 -4.50 15.62 24.38
CA LYS A 76 -4.21 14.19 24.51
C LYS A 76 -4.99 13.35 23.49
N SER A 77 -6.27 13.66 23.27
CA SER A 77 -7.09 12.98 22.26
C SER A 77 -6.51 13.11 20.85
N LYS A 78 -6.01 14.29 20.50
CA LYS A 78 -5.39 14.55 19.19
C LYS A 78 -4.02 13.89 19.06
N LYS A 79 -3.19 13.93 20.11
CA LYS A 79 -1.79 13.51 20.07
C LYS A 79 -1.53 12.04 20.35
N ALA A 80 -2.41 11.36 21.10
CA ALA A 80 -2.22 9.95 21.41
C ALA A 80 -2.09 9.10 20.14
N ASP A 81 -1.17 8.14 20.14
CA ASP A 81 -0.95 7.20 19.03
C ASP A 81 -2.13 6.23 18.90
N ILE A 82 -2.76 5.88 20.02
CA ILE A 82 -3.96 5.05 20.11
C ILE A 82 -5.01 5.76 20.97
N PHE A 83 -6.25 5.80 20.50
CA PHE A 83 -7.39 6.31 21.25
C PHE A 83 -8.39 5.19 21.52
N LEU A 84 -8.56 4.82 22.79
CA LEU A 84 -9.48 3.78 23.22
C LEU A 84 -10.71 4.40 23.89
N ALA A 85 -11.87 4.32 23.23
CA ALA A 85 -13.12 4.80 23.81
C ALA A 85 -13.89 3.66 24.48
N LEU A 86 -14.22 3.83 25.77
CA LEU A 86 -15.21 3.00 26.46
C LEU A 86 -16.55 3.69 26.32
N TYR A 87 -17.29 3.31 25.28
CA TYR A 87 -18.45 4.05 24.84
C TYR A 87 -19.74 3.42 25.39
N ASN A 88 -20.51 4.21 26.14
CA ASN A 88 -21.84 3.87 26.66
C ASN A 88 -22.90 4.91 26.23
N GLY A 89 -22.58 5.81 25.31
CA GLY A 89 -23.48 6.87 24.86
C GLY A 89 -23.62 8.09 25.79
N ASN A 90 -22.79 8.21 26.82
CA ASN A 90 -22.71 9.41 27.66
C ASN A 90 -21.74 10.43 27.06
N ALA A 91 -22.21 11.65 26.77
CA ALA A 91 -21.41 12.70 26.15
C ALA A 91 -20.37 13.30 27.10
N GLY A 92 -20.49 13.10 28.41
CA GLY A 92 -19.59 13.69 29.40
C GLY A 92 -20.05 15.06 29.89
N TRP A 93 -19.23 15.66 30.77
CA TRP A 93 -19.48 17.01 31.29
C TRP A 93 -19.15 18.06 30.23
N SER A 94 -19.79 19.23 30.28
CA SER A 94 -19.66 20.29 29.28
C SER A 94 -18.94 21.55 29.77
N GLY A 95 -18.32 21.44 30.95
CA GLY A 95 -17.62 22.53 31.61
C GLY A 95 -18.44 23.77 31.83
N THR A 96 -17.83 24.93 31.66
CA THR A 96 -18.49 26.22 31.89
C THR A 96 -19.62 26.49 30.88
N SER A 97 -19.67 25.73 29.79
CA SER A 97 -20.66 25.84 28.71
C SER A 97 -22.02 25.22 29.06
N GLU A 98 -22.16 24.60 30.24
CA GLU A 98 -23.42 24.01 30.71
C GLU A 98 -24.56 25.05 30.73
N ARG A 99 -24.23 26.32 31.00
CA ARG A 99 -25.14 27.48 30.99
C ARG A 99 -25.71 27.85 29.60
N LEU A 100 -25.11 27.36 28.52
CA LEU A 100 -25.50 27.70 27.14
C LEU A 100 -26.58 26.77 26.57
N GLY A 101 -26.97 25.70 27.28
CA GLY A 101 -28.05 24.77 26.90
C GLY A 101 -27.74 23.84 25.71
N ASP A 102 -27.05 24.32 24.68
CA ASP A 102 -26.65 23.56 23.49
C ASP A 102 -25.13 23.30 23.46
N HIS A 103 -24.66 22.55 24.45
CA HIS A 103 -23.23 22.23 24.58
C HIS A 103 -22.89 20.82 24.09
N VAL A 104 -21.60 20.63 23.82
CA VAL A 104 -20.97 19.33 23.56
C VAL A 104 -20.30 18.86 24.86
N GLY A 105 -20.46 17.59 25.21
CA GLY A 105 -19.77 17.02 26.37
C GLY A 105 -18.35 16.58 26.02
N ILE A 106 -17.45 16.53 27.02
CA ILE A 106 -16.03 16.24 26.80
C ILE A 106 -15.79 14.90 26.11
N CYS A 107 -16.54 13.84 26.44
CA CYS A 107 -16.31 12.51 25.86
C CYS A 107 -16.68 12.49 24.37
N HIS A 108 -17.70 13.25 23.99
CA HIS A 108 -18.04 13.48 22.58
C HIS A 108 -16.91 14.26 21.90
N ALA A 109 -16.46 15.37 22.48
CA ALA A 109 -15.40 16.20 21.90
C ALA A 109 -14.06 15.46 21.77
N GLU A 110 -13.67 14.66 22.77
CA GLU A 110 -12.48 13.81 22.75
C GLU A 110 -12.54 12.79 21.59
N PHE A 111 -13.67 12.09 21.47
CA PHE A 111 -13.90 11.11 20.41
C PHE A 111 -13.86 11.77 19.03
N GLU A 112 -14.60 12.87 18.83
CA GLU A 112 -14.59 13.62 17.58
C GLU A 112 -13.18 14.10 17.22
N ALA A 113 -12.43 14.65 18.19
CA ALA A 113 -11.09 15.17 17.95
C ALA A 113 -10.10 14.06 17.56
N ALA A 114 -10.18 12.90 18.21
CA ALA A 114 -9.35 11.75 17.87
C ALA A 114 -9.72 11.20 16.48
N PHE A 115 -11.02 11.03 16.23
CA PHE A 115 -11.56 10.45 15.01
C PHE A 115 -11.28 11.33 13.79
N ASN A 116 -11.59 12.63 13.85
CA ASN A 116 -11.37 13.56 12.74
C ASN A 116 -9.87 13.73 12.41
N LYS A 117 -8.99 13.59 13.41
CA LYS A 117 -7.54 13.70 13.18
C LYS A 117 -6.99 12.46 12.49
N THR A 118 -7.32 11.27 12.99
CA THR A 118 -6.82 10.00 12.45
C THR A 118 -7.80 8.88 12.80
N PRO A 119 -8.80 8.59 11.95
CA PRO A 119 -9.82 7.59 12.25
C PRO A 119 -9.25 6.21 12.62
N SER A 120 -8.15 5.83 11.95
CA SER A 120 -7.51 4.52 12.12
C SER A 120 -6.86 4.29 13.47
N LYS A 121 -6.66 5.32 14.31
CA LYS A 121 -6.12 5.17 15.67
C LYS A 121 -7.20 4.89 16.73
N VAL A 122 -8.45 5.10 16.37
CA VAL A 122 -9.59 4.96 17.27
C VAL A 122 -9.96 3.49 17.40
N ARG A 123 -10.15 3.02 18.63
CA ARG A 123 -10.63 1.68 18.98
C ARG A 123 -11.78 1.83 19.97
N ILE A 124 -12.86 1.07 19.76
CA ILE A 124 -14.08 1.21 20.56
C ILE A 124 -14.41 -0.09 21.28
N ILE A 125 -14.63 0.04 22.58
CA ILE A 125 -15.26 -0.99 23.41
C ILE A 125 -16.64 -0.45 23.81
N GLN A 126 -17.68 -1.08 23.29
CA GLN A 126 -19.06 -0.70 23.57
C GLN A 126 -19.50 -1.33 24.89
N LEU A 127 -20.01 -0.48 25.77
CA LEU A 127 -20.72 -0.83 26.99
C LEU A 127 -22.23 -0.64 26.80
N PRO A 128 -23.08 -1.17 27.70
CA PRO A 128 -24.52 -0.96 27.64
C PRO A 128 -24.86 0.52 27.54
N THR A 129 -25.59 0.89 26.48
CA THR A 129 -25.91 2.28 26.18
C THR A 129 -26.86 2.86 27.23
N ILE A 130 -26.59 4.08 27.69
CA ILE A 130 -27.47 4.79 28.60
C ILE A 130 -28.71 5.35 27.87
N SER A 131 -29.84 5.43 28.57
CA SER A 131 -31.02 6.13 28.06
C SER A 131 -30.75 7.65 28.00
N ALA A 132 -30.85 8.23 26.80
CA ALA A 132 -30.70 9.67 26.60
C ALA A 132 -32.07 10.38 26.59
N LYS A 133 -32.13 11.58 27.18
CA LYS A 133 -33.31 12.45 27.04
C LYS A 133 -33.35 13.06 25.63
N PRO A 134 -34.53 13.34 25.06
CA PRO A 134 -34.63 14.06 23.79
C PRO A 134 -33.91 15.42 23.85
N ASN A 135 -33.21 15.77 22.77
CA ASN A 135 -32.41 16.99 22.60
C ASN A 135 -31.27 17.16 23.62
N SER A 136 -30.87 16.08 24.30
CA SER A 136 -29.73 16.11 25.21
C SER A 136 -28.40 15.94 24.47
N PRO A 137 -27.27 16.42 25.05
CA PRO A 137 -25.94 16.13 24.53
C PRO A 137 -25.67 14.63 24.34
N ASN A 138 -26.22 13.78 25.21
CA ASN A 138 -26.11 12.32 25.12
C ASN A 138 -26.79 11.79 23.85
N GLU A 139 -28.00 12.26 23.53
CA GLU A 139 -28.71 11.85 22.30
C GLU A 139 -27.92 12.30 21.06
N ARG A 140 -27.38 13.52 21.06
CA ARG A 140 -26.53 14.02 19.96
C ARG A 140 -25.27 13.17 19.79
N PHE A 141 -24.60 12.82 20.89
CA PHE A 141 -23.42 11.95 20.83
C PHE A 141 -23.77 10.54 20.32
N GLN A 142 -24.90 9.98 20.78
CA GLN A 142 -25.36 8.67 20.31
C GLN A 142 -25.66 8.68 18.80
N LYS A 143 -26.33 9.72 18.29
CA LYS A 143 -26.57 9.91 16.85
C LYS A 143 -25.26 10.08 16.08
N TYR A 144 -24.36 10.93 16.56
CA TYR A 144 -23.05 11.15 15.93
C TYR A 144 -22.25 9.86 15.82
N PHE A 145 -22.17 9.07 16.90
CA PHE A 145 -21.48 7.79 16.94
C PHE A 145 -22.07 6.77 15.96
N GLN A 146 -23.40 6.65 15.91
CA GLN A 146 -24.09 5.76 14.97
C GLN A 146 -23.80 6.11 13.51
N GLN A 147 -23.75 7.40 13.18
CA GLN A 147 -23.44 7.88 11.82
C GLN A 147 -22.02 7.52 11.35
N GLN A 148 -21.07 7.31 12.27
CA GLN A 148 -19.69 6.94 11.89
C GLN A 148 -19.55 5.47 11.45
N GLY A 149 -20.56 4.63 11.68
CA GLY A 149 -20.55 3.23 11.24
C GLY A 149 -19.40 2.38 11.81
N LEU A 150 -18.92 2.71 13.02
CA LEU A 150 -17.74 2.06 13.60
C LEU A 150 -18.02 0.65 14.10
N GLN A 151 -17.04 -0.24 13.92
CA GLN A 151 -17.04 -1.55 14.55
C GLN A 151 -16.65 -1.38 16.03
N ALA A 152 -17.49 -1.88 16.92
CA ALA A 152 -17.26 -1.84 18.36
C ALA A 152 -17.41 -3.23 18.99
N THR A 153 -16.48 -3.57 19.88
CA THR A 153 -16.58 -4.81 20.66
C THR A 153 -17.58 -4.62 21.79
N GLN A 154 -18.68 -5.37 21.76
CA GLN A 154 -19.72 -5.32 22.79
C GLN A 154 -19.25 -6.04 24.05
N THR A 155 -19.37 -5.38 25.20
CA THR A 155 -18.98 -5.91 26.52
C THR A 155 -19.98 -5.49 27.59
N THR A 156 -20.15 -6.32 28.62
CA THR A 156 -21.05 -6.03 29.75
C THR A 156 -20.34 -6.00 31.09
N SER A 157 -19.16 -6.64 31.20
CA SER A 157 -18.34 -6.68 32.41
C SER A 157 -17.01 -5.95 32.23
N GLY A 158 -16.46 -5.42 33.32
CA GLY A 158 -15.17 -4.75 33.35
C GLY A 158 -14.01 -5.70 33.02
N GLU A 159 -14.13 -6.97 33.37
CA GLU A 159 -13.18 -8.02 33.01
C GLU A 159 -13.11 -8.20 31.49
N ASP A 160 -14.26 -8.20 30.81
CA ASP A 160 -14.35 -8.27 29.36
C ASP A 160 -13.81 -7.01 28.68
N VAL A 161 -14.05 -5.84 29.29
CA VAL A 161 -13.48 -4.57 28.83
C VAL A 161 -11.94 -4.63 28.88
N ILE A 162 -11.34 -5.07 29.99
CA ILE A 162 -9.87 -5.16 30.12
C ILE A 162 -9.30 -6.11 29.07
N ARG A 163 -9.93 -7.28 28.88
CA ARG A 163 -9.51 -8.26 27.87
C ARG A 163 -9.58 -7.67 26.45
N SER A 164 -10.69 -7.02 26.13
CA SER A 164 -10.91 -6.37 24.83
C SER A 164 -9.94 -5.21 24.60
N ALA A 165 -9.61 -4.46 25.65
CA ALA A 165 -8.63 -3.38 25.60
C ALA A 165 -7.23 -3.88 25.25
N LYS A 166 -6.78 -4.98 25.85
CA LYS A 166 -5.49 -5.61 25.51
C LYS A 166 -5.45 -6.04 24.06
N GLN A 167 -6.51 -6.70 23.59
CA GLN A 167 -6.60 -7.14 22.20
C GLN A 167 -6.61 -5.95 21.23
N ALA A 168 -7.37 -4.90 21.54
CA ALA A 168 -7.44 -3.69 20.72
C ALA A 168 -6.10 -2.95 20.65
N ALA A 169 -5.38 -2.82 21.77
CA ALA A 169 -4.07 -2.16 21.83
C ALA A 169 -3.00 -2.93 21.04
N VAL A 170 -2.92 -4.26 21.21
CA VAL A 170 -1.97 -5.10 20.45
C VAL A 170 -2.32 -5.10 18.95
N SER A 171 -3.59 -5.16 18.59
CA SER A 171 -4.04 -5.06 17.20
C SER A 171 -3.61 -3.73 16.58
N ALA A 172 -3.84 -2.60 17.29
CA ALA A 172 -3.42 -1.28 16.83
C ALA A 172 -1.89 -1.17 16.65
N LEU A 173 -1.09 -1.74 17.55
CA LEU A 173 0.37 -1.82 17.40
C LEU A 173 0.76 -2.55 16.09
N LEU A 174 0.15 -3.70 15.82
CA LEU A 174 0.44 -4.48 14.61
C LEU A 174 0.03 -3.73 13.33
N ASP A 175 -1.11 -3.03 13.36
CA ASP A 175 -1.58 -2.20 12.25
C ASP A 175 -0.61 -1.03 11.98
N LEU A 176 -0.16 -0.33 13.03
CA LEU A 176 0.81 0.75 12.93
C LEU A 176 2.15 0.26 12.37
N ALA A 177 2.65 -0.90 12.83
CA ALA A 177 3.88 -1.50 12.32
C ALA A 177 3.78 -1.84 10.81
N ARG A 178 2.67 -2.46 10.39
CA ARG A 178 2.41 -2.77 8.97
C ARG A 178 2.29 -1.53 8.11
N ALA A 179 1.60 -0.49 8.60
CA ALA A 179 1.48 0.79 7.93
C ALA A 179 2.86 1.48 7.77
N GLY A 180 3.71 1.39 8.80
CA GLY A 180 5.08 1.90 8.78
C GLY A 180 5.94 1.26 7.68
N ILE A 181 5.85 -0.07 7.50
CA ILE A 181 6.51 -0.78 6.39
C ILE A 181 6.03 -0.24 5.03
N GLY A 182 4.73 -0.02 4.88
CA GLY A 182 4.14 0.58 3.69
C GLY A 182 4.71 1.96 3.36
N VAL A 183 4.86 2.84 4.35
CA VAL A 183 5.43 4.18 4.14
C VAL A 183 6.93 4.14 3.89
N GLY A 184 7.69 3.31 4.62
CA GLY A 184 9.13 3.12 4.45
C GLY A 184 9.49 2.65 3.03
N SER A 185 8.64 1.85 2.41
CA SER A 185 8.81 1.41 1.01
C SER A 185 8.84 2.57 0.00
N LYS A 186 8.31 3.77 0.33
CA LYS A 186 8.36 4.96 -0.53
C LYS A 186 9.75 5.61 -0.60
N GLY A 187 10.64 5.26 0.34
CA GLY A 187 12.04 5.69 0.37
C GLY A 187 13.00 4.83 -0.48
N SER A 188 12.52 3.85 -1.24
CA SER A 188 13.40 2.86 -1.88
C SER A 188 14.31 3.39 -3.01
N TYR A 189 14.28 4.70 -3.36
CA TYR A 189 15.02 5.25 -4.50
C TYR A 189 15.59 6.66 -4.29
N PHE A 190 15.78 7.13 -3.04
CA PHE A 190 16.31 8.49 -2.78
C PHE A 190 17.83 8.60 -2.90
N ALA A 191 18.55 7.50 -3.10
CA ALA A 191 20.01 7.45 -3.15
C ALA A 191 20.51 6.46 -4.21
N GLY A 192 21.81 6.53 -4.53
CA GLY A 192 22.48 5.61 -5.43
C GLY A 192 22.09 5.78 -6.90
N GLU A 193 22.23 4.71 -7.67
CA GLU A 193 22.03 4.71 -9.13
C GLU A 193 20.60 5.12 -9.53
N ALA A 194 19.59 4.73 -8.75
CA ALA A 194 18.20 5.12 -8.99
C ALA A 194 17.98 6.65 -8.95
N LEU A 195 18.73 7.35 -8.08
CA LEU A 195 18.74 8.81 -8.07
C LEU A 195 19.44 9.37 -9.31
N VAL A 196 20.54 8.74 -9.76
CA VAL A 196 21.28 9.14 -10.98
C VAL A 196 20.39 9.03 -12.21
N TRP A 197 19.71 7.89 -12.40
CA TRP A 197 18.77 7.70 -13.51
C TRP A 197 17.61 8.70 -13.47
N THR A 198 17.14 9.06 -12.27
CA THR A 198 16.09 10.07 -12.10
C THR A 198 16.52 11.48 -12.55
N ARG A 199 17.81 11.80 -12.52
CA ARG A 199 18.37 13.08 -13.00
C ARG A 199 18.58 13.14 -14.52
N MET A 200 18.62 11.99 -15.20
CA MET A 200 18.76 11.93 -16.66
C MET A 200 17.52 12.47 -17.37
N ASP A 201 17.69 13.00 -18.57
CA ASP A 201 16.56 13.27 -19.47
C ASP A 201 15.93 11.96 -20.00
N TYR A 202 14.82 12.06 -20.73
CA TYR A 202 14.10 10.88 -21.22
C TYR A 202 14.91 10.04 -22.20
N MET A 203 15.72 10.65 -23.07
CA MET A 203 16.50 9.92 -24.07
C MET A 203 17.65 9.18 -23.40
N GLN A 204 18.41 9.86 -22.55
CA GLN A 204 19.50 9.28 -21.76
C GLN A 204 18.99 8.11 -20.92
N ARG A 205 17.89 8.31 -20.19
CA ARG A 205 17.31 7.28 -19.34
C ARG A 205 16.78 6.10 -20.16
N SER A 206 16.12 6.36 -21.29
CA SER A 206 15.63 5.34 -22.22
C SER A 206 16.79 4.46 -22.72
N ASN A 207 17.90 5.08 -23.11
CA ASN A 207 19.07 4.35 -23.59
C ASN A 207 19.68 3.46 -22.50
N VAL A 208 19.89 3.98 -21.30
CA VAL A 208 20.47 3.19 -20.19
C VAL A 208 19.57 2.02 -19.79
N MET A 209 18.26 2.27 -19.69
CA MET A 209 17.28 1.22 -19.39
C MET A 209 17.27 0.11 -20.46
N THR A 210 17.21 0.51 -21.74
CA THR A 210 17.21 -0.43 -22.87
C THR A 210 18.51 -1.23 -22.94
N ASN A 211 19.66 -0.56 -22.78
CA ASN A 211 20.98 -1.21 -22.78
C ASN A 211 21.13 -2.20 -21.63
N THR A 212 20.64 -1.87 -20.44
CA THR A 212 20.64 -2.79 -19.29
C THR A 212 19.91 -4.09 -19.62
N ALA A 213 18.72 -4.00 -20.23
CA ALA A 213 17.97 -5.18 -20.64
C ALA A 213 18.69 -5.99 -21.73
N ILE A 214 19.24 -5.30 -22.74
CA ILE A 214 20.00 -5.91 -23.83
C ILE A 214 21.22 -6.67 -23.30
N GLU A 215 22.03 -6.03 -22.44
CA GLU A 215 23.22 -6.62 -21.85
C GLU A 215 22.88 -7.81 -20.97
N PHE A 216 21.83 -7.68 -20.14
CA PHE A 216 21.35 -8.79 -19.33
C PHE A 216 20.95 -9.99 -20.20
N LEU A 217 20.11 -9.77 -21.23
CA LEU A 217 19.67 -10.85 -22.12
C LEU A 217 20.83 -11.45 -22.92
N ALA A 218 21.76 -10.64 -23.42
CA ALA A 218 22.91 -11.10 -24.18
C ALA A 218 23.93 -11.86 -23.33
N SER A 219 24.04 -11.54 -22.03
CA SER A 219 24.93 -12.25 -21.10
C SER A 219 24.42 -13.63 -20.67
N ARG A 220 23.16 -13.98 -20.99
CA ARG A 220 22.59 -15.30 -20.68
C ARG A 220 23.22 -16.38 -21.55
N ALA A 221 23.15 -17.62 -21.09
CA ALA A 221 23.61 -18.77 -21.86
C ALA A 221 22.97 -18.77 -23.26
N HIS A 222 23.82 -18.69 -24.29
CA HIS A 222 23.45 -18.64 -25.71
C HIS A 222 22.61 -17.41 -26.12
N GLY A 223 22.63 -16.33 -25.34
CA GLY A 223 22.15 -15.02 -25.78
C GLY A 223 23.14 -14.37 -26.75
N GLU A 224 22.63 -13.76 -27.83
CA GLU A 224 23.46 -13.03 -28.80
C GLU A 224 22.74 -11.77 -29.29
N LYS A 225 23.48 -10.64 -29.42
CA LYS A 225 22.92 -9.42 -30.03
C LYS A 225 22.74 -9.65 -31.54
N ALA A 226 21.63 -9.18 -32.10
CA ALA A 226 21.36 -9.29 -33.52
C ALA A 226 22.21 -8.28 -34.33
N THR A 227 22.94 -8.75 -35.34
CA THR A 227 23.91 -7.93 -36.09
C THR A 227 23.29 -6.73 -36.82
N LYS A 228 22.04 -6.87 -37.30
CA LYS A 228 21.36 -5.84 -38.13
C LYS A 228 20.30 -5.04 -37.36
N LEU A 229 20.16 -5.29 -36.05
CA LEU A 229 19.10 -4.73 -35.21
C LEU A 229 19.68 -4.41 -33.83
N GLU A 230 20.01 -3.14 -33.62
CA GLU A 230 20.72 -2.64 -32.43
C GLU A 230 20.04 -3.02 -31.12
N ASN A 231 18.71 -2.92 -31.07
CA ASN A 231 17.92 -3.18 -29.86
C ASN A 231 17.39 -4.62 -29.77
N THR A 232 17.94 -5.55 -30.55
CA THR A 232 17.41 -6.92 -30.59
C THR A 232 18.42 -7.93 -30.07
N VAL A 233 17.96 -8.77 -29.15
CA VAL A 233 18.72 -9.92 -28.62
C VAL A 233 18.02 -11.20 -29.03
N ILE A 234 18.80 -12.16 -29.50
CA ILE A 234 18.35 -13.51 -29.81
C ILE A 234 18.65 -14.39 -28.59
N LEU A 235 17.62 -15.03 -28.06
CA LEU A 235 17.71 -15.90 -26.88
C LEU A 235 16.98 -17.23 -27.17
N PRO A 236 17.52 -18.38 -26.76
CA PRO A 236 16.77 -19.63 -26.81
C PRO A 236 15.62 -19.63 -25.79
N VAL A 237 14.41 -19.85 -26.26
CA VAL A 237 13.20 -20.10 -25.45
C VAL A 237 12.51 -21.34 -26.02
N ASP A 238 12.21 -22.33 -25.18
CA ASP A 238 11.72 -23.65 -25.61
C ASP A 238 12.60 -24.27 -26.74
N LYS A 239 13.94 -24.18 -26.59
CA LYS A 239 14.93 -24.64 -27.59
C LYS A 239 14.79 -23.95 -28.97
N LYS A 240 14.05 -22.86 -29.08
CA LYS A 240 13.90 -22.05 -30.30
C LYS A 240 14.59 -20.71 -30.12
N LYS A 241 15.30 -20.25 -31.15
CA LYS A 241 15.88 -18.90 -31.16
C LYS A 241 14.79 -17.85 -31.35
N ILE A 242 14.52 -17.04 -30.33
CA ILE A 242 13.52 -15.96 -30.34
C ILE A 242 14.22 -14.61 -30.32
N ALA A 243 13.79 -13.68 -31.18
CA ALA A 243 14.22 -12.29 -31.19
C ALA A 243 13.39 -11.46 -30.20
N PHE A 244 14.02 -11.00 -29.13
CA PHE A 244 13.50 -10.00 -28.21
C PHE A 244 13.95 -8.62 -28.66
N THR A 245 13.02 -7.76 -29.04
CA THR A 245 13.29 -6.36 -29.37
C THR A 245 13.02 -5.53 -28.12
N CYS A 246 14.08 -4.96 -27.56
CA CYS A 246 14.05 -4.21 -26.32
C CYS A 246 13.69 -2.75 -26.58
N HIS A 247 12.83 -2.21 -25.72
CA HIS A 247 12.42 -0.81 -25.72
C HIS A 247 12.32 -0.34 -24.27
N SER A 248 12.14 0.96 -24.06
CA SER A 248 11.96 1.50 -22.72
C SER A 248 11.02 2.69 -22.66
N ILE A 249 10.27 2.77 -21.57
CA ILE A 249 9.42 3.91 -21.25
C ILE A 249 10.05 4.62 -20.03
N PRO A 250 10.74 5.75 -20.24
CA PRO A 250 11.61 6.37 -19.22
C PRO A 250 10.86 7.11 -18.11
N ALA A 251 9.53 7.11 -18.13
CA ALA A 251 8.69 7.76 -17.13
C ALA A 251 7.44 6.93 -16.82
N SER A 252 6.44 7.56 -16.21
CA SER A 252 5.11 6.94 -16.06
C SER A 252 4.51 6.63 -17.42
N MET A 253 3.85 5.48 -17.56
CA MET A 253 3.01 5.15 -18.72
C MET A 253 1.92 6.19 -18.98
N SER A 254 1.52 6.97 -17.97
CA SER A 254 0.56 8.06 -18.19
C SER A 254 1.17 9.28 -18.90
N THR A 255 2.50 9.41 -18.95
CA THR A 255 3.21 10.51 -19.61
C THR A 255 3.32 10.27 -21.11
N ALA A 256 2.60 11.06 -21.92
CA ALA A 256 2.54 10.90 -23.38
C ALA A 256 3.92 10.91 -24.04
N ALA A 257 4.73 11.95 -23.76
CA ALA A 257 6.08 12.08 -24.33
C ALA A 257 6.99 10.87 -24.06
N ALA A 258 6.84 10.19 -22.92
CA ALA A 258 7.63 9.00 -22.60
C ALA A 258 7.11 7.75 -23.34
N ARG A 259 5.79 7.62 -23.52
CA ARG A 259 5.20 6.52 -24.30
C ARG A 259 5.49 6.64 -25.79
N GLU A 260 5.50 7.86 -26.33
CA GLU A 260 5.71 8.11 -27.75
C GLU A 260 7.09 7.66 -28.26
N LEU A 261 8.10 7.63 -27.37
CA LEU A 261 9.42 7.08 -27.68
C LEU A 261 9.37 5.60 -28.11
N VAL A 262 8.37 4.85 -27.64
CA VAL A 262 8.16 3.44 -28.00
C VAL A 262 7.05 3.30 -29.04
N GLY A 263 5.95 4.05 -28.88
CA GLY A 263 4.77 3.93 -29.74
C GLY A 263 4.24 2.49 -29.75
N GLN A 264 3.65 2.06 -30.88
CA GLN A 264 3.22 0.68 -31.08
C GLN A 264 4.28 -0.09 -31.87
N PRO A 265 5.26 -0.74 -31.19
CA PRO A 265 6.45 -1.25 -31.87
C PRO A 265 6.11 -2.33 -32.91
N PHE A 266 5.04 -3.08 -32.68
CA PHE A 266 4.60 -4.16 -33.55
C PHE A 266 4.17 -3.70 -34.95
N LEU A 267 3.82 -2.41 -35.13
CA LEU A 267 3.50 -1.86 -36.46
C LEU A 267 4.71 -1.93 -37.41
N ARG A 268 5.92 -1.97 -36.88
CA ARG A 268 7.18 -2.05 -37.64
C ARG A 268 7.74 -3.48 -37.73
N ASP A 269 6.98 -4.49 -37.32
CA ASP A 269 7.48 -5.87 -37.29
C ASP A 269 7.85 -6.41 -38.66
N HIS A 270 7.18 -5.97 -39.72
CA HIS A 270 7.54 -6.33 -41.09
C HIS A 270 9.00 -5.92 -41.42
N ASN A 271 9.43 -4.73 -40.98
CA ASN A 271 10.80 -4.23 -41.16
C ASN A 271 11.81 -4.94 -40.27
N ILE A 272 11.42 -5.28 -39.04
CA ILE A 272 12.27 -6.11 -38.15
C ILE A 272 12.45 -7.49 -38.79
N CYS A 273 11.37 -8.02 -39.37
CA CYS A 273 11.38 -9.34 -39.93
C CYS A 273 12.34 -9.48 -41.12
N THR A 274 12.34 -8.55 -42.06
CA THR A 274 13.27 -8.63 -43.21
C THR A 274 14.75 -8.65 -42.80
N LYS A 275 15.09 -8.08 -41.64
CA LYS A 275 16.45 -8.02 -41.11
C LYS A 275 16.86 -9.23 -40.26
N LEU A 276 15.90 -9.99 -39.75
CA LEU A 276 16.17 -11.19 -38.95
C LEU A 276 16.57 -12.39 -39.84
N PRO A 277 17.52 -13.24 -39.41
CA PRO A 277 17.82 -14.50 -40.10
C PRO A 277 16.60 -15.44 -40.19
N LYS A 278 16.57 -16.33 -41.19
CA LYS A 278 15.42 -17.20 -41.49
C LYS A 278 15.04 -18.15 -40.34
N ASN A 279 16.02 -18.60 -39.55
CA ASN A 279 15.83 -19.54 -38.43
C ASN A 279 15.41 -18.87 -37.12
N ILE A 280 15.31 -17.54 -37.08
CA ILE A 280 14.92 -16.78 -35.89
C ILE A 280 13.42 -16.47 -35.92
N ARG A 281 12.76 -16.62 -34.76
CA ARG A 281 11.33 -16.36 -34.57
C ARG A 281 11.11 -15.01 -33.86
N GLY A 282 9.89 -14.48 -33.90
CA GLY A 282 9.52 -13.20 -33.30
C GLY A 282 9.17 -12.14 -34.35
N PRO A 283 9.20 -10.85 -33.97
CA PRO A 283 9.73 -10.30 -32.72
C PRO A 283 8.80 -10.51 -31.51
N VAL A 284 9.40 -10.52 -30.32
CA VAL A 284 8.72 -10.30 -29.03
C VAL A 284 9.22 -8.97 -28.49
N HIS A 285 8.33 -8.07 -28.10
CA HIS A 285 8.74 -6.76 -27.59
C HIS A 285 8.91 -6.79 -26.08
N LEU A 286 10.12 -6.53 -25.59
CA LEU A 286 10.40 -6.37 -24.16
C LEU A 286 10.55 -4.88 -23.87
N ILE A 287 9.66 -4.34 -23.05
CA ILE A 287 9.55 -2.91 -22.78
C ILE A 287 9.84 -2.70 -21.31
N VAL A 288 10.99 -2.10 -20.98
CA VAL A 288 11.32 -1.76 -19.60
C VAL A 288 10.68 -0.42 -19.22
N CYS A 289 9.86 -0.44 -18.17
CA CYS A 289 9.11 0.70 -17.68
C CYS A 289 9.76 1.24 -16.42
N GLN A 290 10.06 2.54 -16.38
CA GLN A 290 10.71 3.17 -15.22
C GLN A 290 9.85 3.06 -13.96
N LYS A 291 8.53 3.19 -14.14
CA LYS A 291 7.53 3.08 -13.07
C LYS A 291 6.68 1.83 -13.25
N THR A 292 5.70 1.68 -12.38
CA THR A 292 4.69 0.62 -12.50
C THR A 292 3.86 0.79 -13.77
N VAL A 293 3.27 -0.31 -14.22
CA VAL A 293 2.37 -0.40 -15.38
C VAL A 293 1.12 -1.16 -14.95
N THR A 294 -0.05 -0.72 -15.43
CA THR A 294 -1.33 -1.39 -15.20
C THR A 294 -1.81 -2.14 -16.43
N GLU A 295 -2.70 -3.12 -16.27
CA GLU A 295 -3.25 -3.91 -17.38
C GLU A 295 -3.89 -3.02 -18.43
N ALA A 296 -4.69 -2.04 -17.99
CA ALA A 296 -5.31 -1.05 -18.86
C ALA A 296 -4.29 -0.23 -19.66
N GLN A 297 -3.11 0.08 -19.09
CA GLN A 297 -2.05 0.79 -19.81
C GLN A 297 -1.37 -0.11 -20.84
N ALA A 298 -1.10 -1.38 -20.50
CA ALA A 298 -0.52 -2.37 -21.41
C ALA A 298 -1.46 -2.67 -22.60
N LEU A 299 -2.75 -2.90 -22.33
CA LEU A 299 -3.78 -3.12 -23.35
C LEU A 299 -3.95 -1.90 -24.26
N ARG A 300 -3.94 -0.68 -23.72
CA ARG A 300 -4.00 0.54 -24.52
C ARG A 300 -2.80 0.68 -25.46
N GLN A 301 -1.62 0.26 -25.01
CA GLN A 301 -0.44 0.25 -25.86
C GLN A 301 -0.56 -0.79 -26.98
N LEU A 302 -1.09 -1.98 -26.68
CA LEU A 302 -1.38 -3.00 -27.70
C LEU A 302 -2.45 -2.53 -28.70
N GLY A 303 -3.45 -1.78 -28.24
CA GLY A 303 -4.54 -1.25 -29.07
C GLY A 303 -5.64 -2.27 -29.39
N PHE A 304 -5.63 -3.44 -28.75
CA PHE A 304 -6.62 -4.50 -28.92
C PHE A 304 -7.16 -4.94 -27.55
N PRO A 305 -8.49 -4.94 -27.34
CA PRO A 305 -9.06 -5.25 -26.03
C PRO A 305 -9.11 -6.75 -25.72
N ASP A 306 -9.22 -7.62 -26.73
CA ASP A 306 -9.34 -9.07 -26.56
C ASP A 306 -7.97 -9.76 -26.62
N ALA A 307 -7.12 -9.45 -25.63
CA ALA A 307 -5.77 -9.99 -25.54
C ALA A 307 -5.60 -10.79 -24.24
N ILE A 308 -4.69 -11.76 -24.29
CA ILE A 308 -4.17 -12.42 -23.09
C ILE A 308 -3.41 -11.37 -22.30
N VAL A 309 -3.76 -11.20 -21.03
CA VAL A 309 -3.06 -10.30 -20.09
C VAL A 309 -2.68 -11.09 -18.86
N VAL A 310 -1.39 -11.06 -18.51
CA VAL A 310 -0.86 -11.67 -17.30
C VAL A 310 -0.15 -10.62 -16.47
N SER A 311 -0.73 -10.32 -15.31
CA SER A 311 -0.08 -9.51 -14.26
C SER A 311 0.76 -10.39 -13.35
N ALA A 312 2.04 -10.04 -13.20
CA ALA A 312 3.01 -10.80 -12.42
C ALA A 312 4.00 -9.87 -11.69
N PRO A 313 4.79 -10.36 -10.73
CA PRO A 313 5.75 -9.52 -10.00
C PRO A 313 6.79 -8.80 -10.88
N PHE A 314 7.07 -9.30 -12.10
CA PHE A 314 7.97 -8.62 -13.04
C PHE A 314 7.29 -7.46 -13.79
N GLY A 315 5.96 -7.38 -13.80
CA GLY A 315 5.17 -6.45 -14.61
C GLY A 315 4.04 -7.15 -15.34
N ILE A 316 3.83 -6.84 -16.62
CA ILE A 316 2.66 -7.30 -17.38
C ILE A 316 3.10 -7.91 -18.70
N TYR A 317 2.65 -9.13 -18.97
CA TYR A 317 2.77 -9.74 -20.29
C TYR A 317 1.43 -9.66 -21.01
N VAL A 318 1.45 -9.20 -22.27
CA VAL A 318 0.29 -9.19 -23.15
C VAL A 318 0.59 -9.92 -24.45
N ALA A 319 -0.39 -10.71 -24.90
CA ALA A 319 -0.32 -11.40 -26.18
C ALA A 319 -1.69 -11.41 -26.86
N ASP A 320 -1.71 -11.18 -28.16
CA ASP A 320 -2.91 -11.29 -28.98
C ASP A 320 -2.90 -12.63 -29.76
N ASP A 321 -4.07 -13.26 -29.88
CA ASP A 321 -4.21 -14.55 -30.56
C ASP A 321 -4.53 -14.45 -32.05
N ILE A 322 -4.81 -13.26 -32.60
CA ILE A 322 -5.13 -13.12 -34.02
C ILE A 322 -3.88 -12.74 -34.81
N GLN A 323 -3.30 -11.59 -34.48
CA GLN A 323 -2.09 -11.02 -35.08
C GLN A 323 -0.79 -11.58 -34.47
N LYS A 324 -0.90 -12.34 -33.38
CA LYS A 324 0.20 -13.02 -32.66
C LYS A 324 1.24 -12.05 -32.12
N ILE A 325 0.81 -10.82 -31.81
CA ILE A 325 1.66 -9.79 -31.20
C ILE A 325 1.95 -10.18 -29.75
N GLN A 326 3.17 -9.92 -29.29
CA GLN A 326 3.60 -10.22 -27.93
C GLN A 326 4.40 -9.05 -27.38
N MET A 327 3.98 -8.52 -26.24
CA MET A 327 4.66 -7.44 -25.53
C MET A 327 4.78 -7.80 -24.06
N VAL A 328 5.96 -7.63 -23.48
CA VAL A 328 6.17 -7.73 -22.03
C VAL A 328 6.62 -6.38 -21.51
N PHE A 329 5.88 -5.85 -20.55
CA PHE A 329 6.18 -4.62 -19.84
C PHE A 329 6.83 -4.97 -18.51
N ILE A 330 8.13 -4.74 -18.40
CA ILE A 330 8.89 -4.99 -17.18
C ILE A 330 8.76 -3.75 -16.28
N ALA A 331 8.12 -3.89 -15.13
CA ALA A 331 7.77 -2.77 -14.27
C ALA A 331 8.95 -2.30 -13.39
N SER A 332 8.88 -1.06 -12.89
CA SER A 332 9.75 -0.56 -11.82
C SER A 332 11.27 -0.70 -12.10
N CYS A 333 11.68 -0.48 -13.35
CA CYS A 333 13.07 -0.50 -13.79
C CYS A 333 13.73 0.86 -13.49
N ARG A 334 14.23 1.06 -12.27
CA ARG A 334 14.73 2.38 -11.81
C ARG A 334 16.24 2.50 -11.76
N ASP A 335 16.93 1.37 -11.80
CA ASP A 335 18.37 1.22 -11.79
C ASP A 335 18.76 -0.10 -12.48
N GLU A 336 20.06 -0.38 -12.58
CA GLU A 336 20.55 -1.56 -13.27
C GLU A 336 20.05 -2.86 -12.61
N THR A 337 20.12 -2.90 -11.29
CA THR A 337 19.82 -4.10 -10.49
C THR A 337 18.34 -4.48 -10.58
N SER A 338 17.43 -3.52 -10.37
CA SER A 338 15.98 -3.71 -10.48
C SER A 338 15.57 -4.13 -11.89
N THR A 339 16.18 -3.52 -12.91
CA THR A 339 15.94 -3.87 -14.32
C THR A 339 16.36 -5.31 -14.61
N ARG A 340 17.60 -5.69 -14.27
CA ARG A 340 18.11 -7.07 -14.42
C ARG A 340 17.23 -8.07 -13.68
N HIS A 341 16.88 -7.76 -12.42
CA HIS A 341 16.07 -8.63 -11.58
C HIS A 341 14.69 -8.89 -12.18
N HIS A 342 13.96 -7.86 -12.61
CA HIS A 342 12.62 -8.06 -13.17
C HIS A 342 12.64 -8.75 -14.53
N VAL A 343 13.64 -8.49 -15.39
CA VAL A 343 13.84 -9.27 -16.62
C VAL A 343 14.12 -10.74 -16.31
N GLN A 344 14.93 -11.03 -15.28
CA GLN A 344 15.16 -12.40 -14.80
C GLN A 344 13.85 -13.06 -14.35
N ARG A 345 13.02 -12.36 -13.57
CA ARG A 345 11.72 -12.87 -13.08
C ARG A 345 10.77 -13.20 -14.22
N PHE A 346 10.75 -12.41 -15.29
CA PHE A 346 10.00 -12.73 -16.51
C PHE A 346 10.47 -14.06 -17.14
N LEU A 347 11.78 -14.21 -17.36
CA LEU A 347 12.33 -15.44 -17.95
C LEU A 347 12.08 -16.67 -17.07
N GLN A 348 12.19 -16.53 -15.74
CA GLN A 348 11.88 -17.59 -14.79
C GLN A 348 10.40 -17.99 -14.87
N TRP A 349 9.50 -17.01 -14.95
CA TRP A 349 8.07 -17.25 -15.08
C TRP A 349 7.74 -18.04 -16.35
N LEU A 350 8.36 -17.70 -17.50
CA LEU A 350 8.17 -18.45 -18.75
C LEU A 350 8.44 -19.95 -18.57
N THR A 351 9.56 -20.31 -17.93
CA THR A 351 9.93 -21.71 -17.68
C THR A 351 9.06 -22.36 -16.62
N GLN A 352 8.78 -21.67 -15.50
CA GLN A 352 8.05 -22.23 -14.37
C GLN A 352 6.58 -22.51 -14.70
N GLN A 353 5.97 -21.71 -15.57
CA GLN A 353 4.57 -21.85 -15.95
C GLN A 353 4.37 -22.53 -17.31
N GLY A 354 5.46 -22.93 -17.98
CA GLY A 354 5.40 -23.53 -19.32
C GLY A 354 4.90 -22.58 -20.41
N GLU A 355 4.92 -21.26 -20.17
CA GLU A 355 4.53 -20.24 -21.15
C GLU A 355 5.60 -20.08 -22.24
N ASP A 356 6.84 -20.52 -21.99
CA ASP A 356 7.93 -20.54 -22.97
C ASP A 356 7.53 -21.20 -24.30
N ARG A 357 6.82 -22.34 -24.25
CA ARG A 357 6.30 -23.05 -25.43
C ARG A 357 5.27 -22.21 -26.20
N LEU A 358 4.32 -21.60 -25.50
CA LEU A 358 3.26 -20.79 -26.10
C LEU A 358 3.85 -19.51 -26.71
N LEU A 359 4.77 -18.85 -26.01
CA LEU A 359 5.50 -17.69 -26.52
C LEU A 359 6.28 -18.03 -27.78
N ALA A 360 7.01 -19.16 -27.78
CA ALA A 360 7.80 -19.60 -28.93
C ALA A 360 6.92 -19.99 -30.14
N GLN A 361 5.69 -20.48 -29.90
CA GLN A 361 4.70 -20.77 -30.93
C GLN A 361 4.14 -19.47 -31.54
N ARG A 362 3.67 -18.53 -30.70
CA ARG A 362 3.18 -17.22 -31.17
C ARG A 362 4.27 -16.46 -31.92
N ALA A 363 5.51 -16.47 -31.43
CA ALA A 363 6.66 -15.83 -32.08
C ALA A 363 6.96 -16.41 -33.47
N ARG A 364 6.77 -17.72 -33.66
CA ARG A 364 6.89 -18.35 -34.99
C ARG A 364 5.81 -17.83 -35.93
N THR A 365 4.57 -17.74 -35.49
CA THR A 365 3.46 -17.28 -36.33
C THR A 365 3.59 -15.79 -36.64
N ARG A 366 3.97 -14.97 -35.66
CA ARG A 366 4.22 -13.54 -35.86
C ARG A 366 5.28 -13.28 -36.92
N ARG A 367 6.35 -14.09 -36.92
CA ARG A 367 7.38 -14.08 -37.95
C ARG A 367 6.82 -14.31 -39.35
N LEU A 368 5.91 -15.26 -39.51
CA LEU A 368 5.27 -15.55 -40.80
C LEU A 368 4.39 -14.37 -41.26
N ILE A 369 3.58 -13.82 -40.35
CA ILE A 369 2.74 -12.65 -40.62
C ILE A 369 3.60 -11.46 -41.05
N GLY A 370 4.66 -11.13 -40.30
CA GLY A 370 5.55 -10.02 -40.62
C GLY A 370 6.25 -10.17 -41.98
N ASN A 371 6.69 -11.40 -42.32
CA ASN A 371 7.27 -11.69 -43.62
C ASN A 371 6.26 -11.56 -44.78
N LEU A 372 4.99 -11.93 -44.56
CA LEU A 372 3.94 -11.76 -45.57
C LEU A 372 3.62 -10.28 -45.79
N MET A 373 3.50 -9.50 -44.71
CA MET A 373 3.29 -8.05 -44.79
C MET A 373 4.43 -7.38 -45.57
N ALA A 374 5.69 -7.76 -45.32
CA ALA A 374 6.85 -7.19 -45.99
C ALA A 374 6.95 -7.51 -47.50
N ARG A 375 6.16 -8.45 -48.02
CA ARG A 375 6.10 -8.77 -49.46
C ARG A 375 5.04 -7.98 -50.21
N ASN A 376 4.07 -7.44 -49.47
CA ASN A 376 2.91 -6.73 -50.01
C ASN A 376 3.03 -5.19 -49.81
N VAL A 377 4.15 -4.74 -49.26
CA VAL A 377 4.62 -3.36 -49.19
C VAL A 377 5.81 -3.25 -50.12
#